data_AF-A0A3A8TMA5-F1
#
_entry.id   AF-A0A3A8TMA5-F1
#
_cell.length_a   1.000
_cell.length_b   1.000
_cell.length_c   1.000
_cell.angle_alpha   90.00
_cell.angle_beta   90.00
_cell.angle_gamma   90.00
#
_symmetry.space_group_name_H-M   'P 1'
#
loop_
_entity.id
_entity.type
_entity.pdbx_description
1 polymer ?
#
loop_
_entity_poly.entity_id
_entity_poly.type
_entity_poly.pdbx_seq_one_letter_code
_entity_poly.pdbx_strand_id
1 'polypeptide(L)'
;MKLLVLHGPNLNLLGEREDVVGGRLTDLDAALRAKAKELGLTLTIVQSNHEGALIDTIHAERKNVEGILINPAGYFTSYALKEALEAVGLPAIEVLLKPPARESVVAEACAMQVLGLHGFDPYIQALETFASGIFHPSIPGPVKSLGRRKKSAGPEDEDSRPKPKLVGRVHPLKKDDAPEPTPLVTTPARSLRRTAEAGGPLKTLGRKSVPTVVQTDGKPGKTLGRAAKGGSTPASDLLTRALVRQKIADRLAGRLSEAELATWARAKYQQVQRGEPAESGHRELLEDSLQSLTLSHLPATQMSDEQLVDLMTRLEEG
;
A
#
# COMPACT_ATOMS: atom_id res chain seq x y z
N MET A 1 25.01 -8.76 -7.09
CA MET A 1 24.25 -9.01 -5.86
C MET A 1 23.05 -9.91 -6.16
N LYS A 2 22.77 -10.90 -5.31
CA LYS A 2 21.59 -11.77 -5.35
C LYS A 2 20.58 -11.33 -4.28
N LEU A 3 19.31 -11.21 -4.64
CA LEU A 3 18.23 -10.84 -3.73
C LEU A 3 17.13 -11.90 -3.71
N LEU A 4 16.51 -12.07 -2.56
CA LEU A 4 15.28 -12.84 -2.38
C LEU A 4 14.09 -11.87 -2.36
N VAL A 5 13.12 -12.05 -3.25
CA VAL A 5 11.85 -11.30 -3.27
C VAL A 5 10.73 -12.21 -2.75
N LEU A 6 10.03 -11.75 -1.73
CA LEU A 6 8.96 -12.47 -1.04
C LEU A 6 7.63 -11.72 -1.16
N HIS A 7 6.65 -12.39 -1.73
CA HIS A 7 5.29 -11.90 -1.87
C HIS A 7 4.36 -12.66 -0.91
N GLY A 8 3.75 -11.93 0.01
CA GLY A 8 2.83 -12.44 1.02
C GLY A 8 1.46 -12.88 0.47
N PRO A 9 0.51 -13.17 1.37
CA PRO A 9 -0.75 -13.79 1.03
C PRO A 9 -1.65 -12.87 0.21
N ASN A 10 -2.41 -13.47 -0.70
CA ASN A 10 -3.33 -12.84 -1.65
C ASN A 10 -2.68 -11.98 -2.74
N LEU A 11 -1.36 -11.74 -2.74
CA LEU A 11 -0.70 -11.04 -3.85
C LEU A 11 -0.77 -11.83 -5.17
N ASN A 12 -0.97 -13.15 -5.12
CA ASN A 12 -1.29 -13.96 -6.30
C ASN A 12 -2.63 -13.62 -6.97
N LEU A 13 -3.46 -12.76 -6.36
CA LEU A 13 -4.77 -12.31 -6.86
C LEU A 13 -4.75 -10.82 -7.28
N LEU A 14 -3.55 -10.21 -7.34
CA LEU A 14 -3.36 -8.86 -7.85
C LEU A 14 -3.89 -8.77 -9.29
N GLY A 15 -4.69 -7.75 -9.60
CA GLY A 15 -5.35 -7.58 -10.89
C GLY A 15 -6.57 -8.47 -11.14
N GLU A 16 -6.96 -9.37 -10.22
CA GLU A 16 -8.17 -10.19 -10.35
C GLU A 16 -9.35 -9.72 -9.49
N ARG A 17 -9.09 -9.01 -8.38
CA ARG A 17 -10.09 -8.70 -7.33
C ARG A 17 -10.39 -7.23 -7.10
N GLU A 18 -9.49 -6.33 -7.48
CA GLU A 18 -9.65 -4.88 -7.30
C GLU A 18 -9.38 -4.22 -8.66
N ASP A 19 -10.15 -3.19 -9.04
CA ASP A 19 -9.87 -2.30 -10.20
C ASP A 19 -8.63 -1.39 -9.93
N VAL A 20 -7.65 -1.92 -9.21
CA VAL A 20 -6.44 -1.22 -8.81
C VAL A 20 -5.52 -1.08 -10.03
N VAL A 21 -5.11 0.16 -10.26
CA VAL A 21 -4.12 0.56 -11.28
C VAL A 21 -2.74 0.04 -10.86
N GLY A 22 -2.50 -1.26 -11.10
CA GLY A 22 -1.33 -1.96 -10.59
C GLY A 22 -1.05 -3.35 -11.18
N GLY A 23 -1.68 -3.75 -12.29
CA GLY A 23 -1.35 -5.00 -13.00
C GLY A 23 -1.56 -6.30 -12.19
N ARG A 24 -1.04 -7.42 -12.70
CA ARG A 24 -1.04 -8.72 -12.01
C ARG A 24 0.34 -9.02 -11.42
N LEU A 25 0.40 -10.02 -10.53
CA LEU A 25 1.67 -10.50 -9.96
C LEU A 25 2.68 -10.95 -11.05
N THR A 26 2.20 -11.56 -12.14
CA THR A 26 3.05 -11.93 -13.28
C THR A 26 3.69 -10.73 -13.96
N ASP A 27 2.97 -9.59 -13.95
CA ASP A 27 3.39 -8.36 -14.60
C ASP A 27 4.39 -7.61 -13.69
N LEU A 28 4.19 -7.68 -12.36
CA LEU A 28 5.17 -7.28 -11.34
C LEU A 28 6.47 -8.07 -11.48
N ASP A 29 6.42 -9.41 -11.41
CA ASP A 29 7.59 -10.28 -11.53
C ASP A 29 8.38 -10.03 -12.82
N ALA A 30 7.70 -9.76 -13.93
CA ALA A 30 8.33 -9.38 -15.19
C ALA A 30 9.06 -8.03 -15.09
N ALA A 31 8.42 -7.01 -14.50
CA ALA A 31 9.04 -5.71 -14.27
C ALA A 31 10.26 -5.80 -13.32
N LEU A 32 10.16 -6.59 -12.25
CA LEU A 32 11.29 -6.81 -11.32
C LEU A 32 12.46 -7.50 -12.02
N ARG A 33 12.22 -8.52 -12.84
CA ARG A 33 13.27 -9.21 -13.59
C ARG A 33 13.91 -8.32 -14.66
N ALA A 34 13.12 -7.47 -15.32
CA ALA A 34 13.64 -6.48 -16.27
C ALA A 34 14.55 -5.45 -15.55
N LYS A 35 14.05 -4.82 -14.49
CA LYS A 35 14.80 -3.83 -13.71
C LYS A 35 16.04 -4.42 -13.04
N ALA A 36 15.95 -5.63 -12.48
CA ALA A 36 17.10 -6.32 -11.91
C ALA A 36 18.20 -6.57 -12.95
N LYS A 37 17.83 -6.94 -14.18
CA LYS A 37 18.79 -7.10 -15.28
C LYS A 37 19.50 -5.79 -15.62
N GLU A 38 18.78 -4.67 -15.65
CA GLU A 38 19.36 -3.32 -15.85
C GLU A 38 20.34 -2.95 -14.73
N LEU A 39 20.01 -3.32 -13.48
CA LEU A 39 20.78 -3.01 -12.28
C LEU A 39 21.90 -4.03 -11.95
N GLY A 40 22.10 -5.07 -12.77
CA GLY A 40 23.09 -6.13 -12.49
C GLY A 40 22.75 -7.02 -11.27
N LEU A 41 21.48 -7.08 -10.90
CA LEU A 41 20.93 -7.88 -9.80
C LEU A 41 20.41 -9.23 -10.31
N THR A 42 20.43 -10.24 -9.44
CA THR A 42 19.80 -11.54 -9.68
C THR A 42 18.70 -11.77 -8.64
N LEU A 43 17.49 -12.15 -9.06
CA LEU A 43 16.34 -12.32 -8.18
C LEU A 43 15.88 -13.78 -8.10
N THR A 44 15.80 -14.30 -6.88
CA THR A 44 14.90 -15.42 -6.54
C THR A 44 13.57 -14.79 -6.10
N ILE A 45 12.46 -15.13 -6.76
CA ILE A 45 11.13 -14.56 -6.46
C ILE A 45 10.19 -15.68 -6.03
N VAL A 46 9.53 -15.52 -4.89
CA VAL A 46 8.59 -16.49 -4.31
C VAL A 46 7.34 -15.78 -3.80
N GLN A 47 6.17 -16.33 -4.12
CA GLN A 47 4.90 -15.95 -3.50
C GLN A 47 4.37 -17.12 -2.67
N SER A 48 3.78 -16.83 -1.51
CA SER A 48 3.04 -17.84 -0.75
C SER A 48 1.89 -17.26 0.05
N ASN A 49 0.81 -18.04 0.12
CA ASN A 49 -0.33 -17.83 1.03
C ASN A 49 -0.14 -18.51 2.39
N HIS A 50 1.04 -19.10 2.64
CA HIS A 50 1.41 -19.79 3.87
C HIS A 50 2.65 -19.14 4.48
N GLU A 51 2.50 -18.55 5.66
CA GLU A 51 3.56 -17.92 6.45
C GLU A 51 4.79 -18.82 6.63
N GLY A 52 4.58 -20.08 7.06
CA GLY A 52 5.65 -21.05 7.23
C GLY A 52 6.49 -21.28 5.97
N ALA A 53 5.88 -21.27 4.78
CA ALA A 53 6.62 -21.44 3.53
C ALA A 53 7.46 -20.20 3.16
N LEU A 54 7.07 -18.99 3.59
CA LEU A 54 7.92 -17.79 3.46
C LEU A 54 9.10 -17.87 4.44
N ILE A 55 8.87 -18.29 5.68
CA ILE A 55 9.91 -18.52 6.71
C ILE A 55 10.90 -19.60 6.24
N ASP A 56 10.42 -20.73 5.74
CA ASP A 56 11.25 -21.81 5.20
C ASP A 56 12.07 -21.33 4.00
N THR A 57 11.51 -20.46 3.15
CA THR A 57 12.23 -19.84 2.03
C THR A 57 13.34 -18.90 2.52
N ILE A 58 13.05 -18.03 3.49
CA ILE A 58 14.05 -17.16 4.16
C ILE A 58 15.19 -18.01 4.70
N HIS A 59 14.87 -19.09 5.43
CA HIS A 59 15.86 -19.99 5.97
C HIS A 59 16.65 -20.73 4.88
N ALA A 60 16.01 -21.24 3.83
CA ALA A 60 16.69 -21.96 2.76
C ALA A 60 17.70 -21.07 2.01
N GLU A 61 17.29 -19.86 1.64
CA GLU A 61 18.09 -18.96 0.80
C GLU A 61 19.11 -18.10 1.56
N ARG A 62 19.10 -18.09 2.90
CA ARG A 62 19.97 -17.24 3.75
C ARG A 62 21.49 -17.28 3.47
N LYS A 63 21.98 -18.27 2.74
CA LYS A 63 23.40 -18.42 2.34
C LYS A 63 23.65 -18.13 0.85
N ASN A 64 22.58 -17.95 0.07
CA ASN A 64 22.61 -17.79 -1.38
C ASN A 64 22.33 -16.35 -1.82
N VAL A 65 21.67 -15.56 -0.97
CA VAL A 65 21.31 -14.16 -1.23
C VAL A 65 22.01 -13.20 -0.25
N GLU A 66 22.13 -11.95 -0.67
CA GLU A 66 22.82 -10.86 0.03
C GLU A 66 21.82 -9.84 0.63
N GLY A 67 20.54 -9.94 0.30
CA GLY A 67 19.47 -9.08 0.81
C GLY A 67 18.08 -9.63 0.50
N ILE A 68 17.07 -9.11 1.21
CA ILE A 68 15.68 -9.54 1.13
C ILE A 68 14.79 -8.34 0.78
N LEU A 69 13.84 -8.58 -0.12
CA LEU A 69 12.76 -7.67 -0.47
C LEU A 69 11.44 -8.36 -0.10
N ILE A 70 10.68 -7.82 0.85
CA ILE A 70 9.48 -8.49 1.36
C ILE A 70 8.25 -7.59 1.30
N ASN A 71 7.20 -8.07 0.65
CA ASN A 71 5.85 -7.55 0.84
C ASN A 71 5.08 -8.55 1.69
N PRO A 72 4.93 -8.36 3.01
CA PRO A 72 4.24 -9.31 3.84
C PRO A 72 2.73 -9.33 3.60
N ALA A 73 2.18 -8.39 2.83
CA ALA A 73 0.76 -8.27 2.51
C ALA A 73 -0.12 -8.45 3.77
N GLY A 74 -0.95 -9.50 3.83
CA GLY A 74 -1.80 -9.80 5.00
C GLY A 74 -1.05 -10.21 6.28
N TYR A 75 0.26 -10.46 6.22
CA TYR A 75 1.12 -10.83 7.35
C TYR A 75 1.93 -9.66 7.92
N PHE A 76 1.55 -8.41 7.67
CA PHE A 76 2.21 -7.22 8.23
C PHE A 76 2.29 -7.22 9.78
N THR A 77 1.43 -7.95 10.48
CA THR A 77 1.50 -8.14 11.95
C THR A 77 2.23 -9.41 12.40
N SER A 78 2.98 -10.08 11.51
CA SER A 78 3.63 -11.35 11.84
C SER A 78 4.94 -11.17 12.62
N TYR A 79 4.89 -11.54 13.90
CA TYR A 79 6.08 -11.74 14.71
C TYR A 79 6.96 -12.89 14.20
N ALA A 80 6.36 -13.95 13.63
CA ALA A 80 7.12 -15.09 13.11
C ALA A 80 7.97 -14.74 11.87
N LEU A 81 7.45 -13.89 10.97
CA LEU A 81 8.24 -13.34 9.86
C LEU A 81 9.31 -12.35 10.36
N LYS A 82 8.96 -11.50 11.33
CA LYS A 82 9.93 -10.59 11.97
C LYS A 82 11.11 -11.36 12.55
N GLU A 83 10.86 -12.35 13.40
CA GLU A 83 11.90 -13.19 14.02
C GLU A 83 12.72 -13.96 12.97
N ALA A 84 12.09 -14.46 11.89
CA ALA A 84 12.80 -15.14 10.80
C ALA A 84 13.77 -14.21 10.05
N LEU A 85 13.39 -12.95 9.82
CA LEU A 85 14.26 -11.93 9.21
C LEU A 85 15.42 -11.54 10.13
N GLU A 86 15.13 -11.29 11.42
CA GLU A 86 16.17 -11.00 12.43
C GLU A 86 17.15 -12.16 12.59
N ALA A 87 16.67 -13.40 12.57
CA ALA A 87 17.49 -14.61 12.74
C ALA A 87 18.46 -14.88 11.57
N VAL A 88 18.16 -14.42 10.35
CA VAL A 88 19.09 -14.53 9.21
C VAL A 88 20.08 -13.37 9.12
N GLY A 89 19.77 -12.22 9.73
CA GLY A 89 20.67 -11.06 9.80
C GLY A 89 21.02 -10.42 8.45
N LEU A 90 20.22 -10.67 7.41
CA LEU A 90 20.37 -10.08 6.08
C LEU A 90 19.65 -8.72 6.02
N PRO A 91 20.17 -7.74 5.25
CA PRO A 91 19.46 -6.49 5.03
C PRO A 91 18.14 -6.76 4.32
N ALA A 92 17.03 -6.38 4.97
CA ALA A 92 15.68 -6.51 4.43
C ALA A 92 15.05 -5.15 4.16
N ILE A 93 14.30 -5.03 3.06
CA ILE A 93 13.44 -3.88 2.76
C ILE A 93 12.00 -4.38 2.72
N GLU A 94 11.13 -3.80 3.53
CA GLU A 94 9.68 -4.03 3.41
C GLU A 94 9.14 -3.16 2.27
N VAL A 95 8.32 -3.72 1.38
CA VAL A 95 7.67 -2.98 0.29
C VAL A 95 6.18 -3.22 0.30
N LEU A 96 5.37 -2.17 0.31
CA LEU A 96 3.92 -2.27 0.23
C LEU A 96 3.36 -1.46 -0.94
N LEU A 97 2.47 -2.07 -1.72
CA LEU A 97 1.79 -1.43 -2.87
C LEU A 97 0.75 -0.38 -2.46
N LYS A 98 0.32 -0.43 -1.18
CA LYS A 98 -0.56 0.55 -0.52
C LYS A 98 -0.14 0.66 0.94
N PRO A 99 -0.30 1.83 1.60
CA PRO A 99 0.00 1.97 3.02
C PRO A 99 -0.74 0.91 3.85
N PRO A 100 -0.10 0.30 4.87
CA PRO A 100 -0.76 -0.67 5.71
C PRO A 100 -1.81 0.03 6.59
N ALA A 101 -2.89 -0.68 6.94
CA ALA A 101 -3.99 -0.12 7.74
C ALA A 101 -3.61 0.14 9.22
N ARG A 102 -2.45 -0.37 9.65
CA ARG A 102 -1.81 -0.18 10.96
C ARG A 102 -0.29 -0.33 10.77
N GLU A 103 0.49 -0.03 11.80
CA GLU A 103 1.94 -0.27 11.79
C GLU A 103 2.27 -1.76 11.51
N SER A 104 3.35 -1.98 10.76
CA SER A 104 3.83 -3.32 10.41
C SER A 104 4.88 -3.78 11.41
N VAL A 105 4.64 -4.92 12.05
CA VAL A 105 5.59 -5.63 12.92
C VAL A 105 6.78 -6.13 12.09
N VAL A 106 6.57 -6.43 10.81
CA VAL A 106 7.62 -6.88 9.89
C VAL A 106 8.58 -5.73 9.54
N ALA A 107 8.11 -4.48 9.54
CA ALA A 107 8.96 -3.29 9.35
C ALA A 107 10.08 -3.20 10.38
N GLU A 108 9.84 -3.63 11.63
CA GLU A 108 10.81 -3.55 12.73
C GLU A 108 12.09 -4.38 12.47
N ALA A 109 12.00 -5.44 11.65
CA ALA A 109 13.14 -6.24 11.23
C ALA A 109 13.77 -5.75 9.91
N CYS A 110 13.16 -4.79 9.23
CA CYS A 110 13.64 -4.26 7.96
C CYS A 110 14.49 -3.00 8.19
N ALA A 111 15.52 -2.83 7.37
CA ALA A 111 16.36 -1.63 7.41
C ALA A 111 15.64 -0.37 6.88
N MET A 112 14.57 -0.57 6.10
CA MET A 112 13.65 0.47 5.65
C MET A 112 12.33 -0.14 5.16
N GLN A 113 11.29 0.70 5.07
CA GLN A 113 10.01 0.40 4.45
C GLN A 113 9.80 1.36 3.27
N VAL A 114 9.31 0.84 2.14
CA VAL A 114 8.94 1.62 0.95
C VAL A 114 7.44 1.45 0.68
N LEU A 115 6.71 2.56 0.70
CA LEU A 115 5.26 2.60 0.53
C LEU A 115 4.90 3.17 -0.85
N GLY A 116 3.98 2.50 -1.54
CA GLY A 116 3.42 2.94 -2.81
C GLY A 116 2.00 3.47 -2.67
N LEU A 117 1.63 4.30 -3.64
CA LEU A 117 0.24 4.67 -3.93
C LEU A 117 -0.20 4.15 -5.31
N HIS A 118 0.75 3.86 -6.21
CA HIS A 118 0.52 3.50 -7.61
C HIS A 118 1.53 2.45 -8.10
N GLY A 119 1.11 1.60 -9.05
CA GLY A 119 2.01 0.77 -9.84
C GLY A 119 2.91 -0.17 -9.04
N PHE A 120 4.16 -0.32 -9.48
CA PHE A 120 5.18 -1.20 -8.88
C PHE A 120 6.37 -0.43 -8.29
N ASP A 121 6.29 0.90 -8.30
CA ASP A 121 7.38 1.82 -7.97
C ASP A 121 8.08 1.52 -6.63
N PRO A 122 7.40 1.08 -5.54
CA PRO A 122 8.08 0.72 -4.29
C PRO A 122 9.10 -0.42 -4.45
N TYR A 123 8.78 -1.41 -5.27
CA TYR A 123 9.71 -2.51 -5.53
C TYR A 123 10.87 -2.04 -6.41
N ILE A 124 10.61 -1.16 -7.39
CA ILE A 124 11.65 -0.59 -8.27
C ILE A 124 12.64 0.25 -7.45
N GLN A 125 12.14 1.15 -6.61
CA GLN A 125 12.94 1.99 -5.71
C GLN A 125 13.76 1.14 -4.73
N ALA A 126 13.20 0.05 -4.20
CA ALA A 126 13.92 -0.85 -3.31
C ALA A 126 15.01 -1.66 -4.03
N LEU A 127 14.80 -2.10 -5.28
CA LEU A 127 15.85 -2.69 -6.10
C LEU A 127 16.98 -1.68 -6.40
N GLU A 128 16.63 -0.44 -6.71
CA GLU A 128 17.61 0.65 -6.91
C GLU A 128 18.39 0.94 -5.62
N THR A 129 17.74 0.86 -4.46
CA THR A 129 18.40 1.04 -3.15
C THR A 129 19.42 -0.08 -2.90
N PHE A 130 19.10 -1.34 -3.18
CA PHE A 130 20.10 -2.42 -3.13
C PHE A 130 21.25 -2.21 -4.14
N ALA A 131 20.93 -1.80 -5.37
CA ALA A 131 21.93 -1.52 -6.41
C ALA A 131 22.86 -0.34 -6.08
N SER A 132 22.40 0.64 -5.29
CA SER A 132 23.19 1.79 -4.85
C SER A 132 24.39 1.43 -3.95
N GLY A 133 24.41 0.22 -3.39
CA GLY A 133 25.48 -0.25 -2.50
C GLY A 133 25.36 0.19 -1.04
N ILE A 134 24.27 0.88 -0.64
CA ILE A 134 24.01 1.26 0.77
C ILE A 134 24.07 0.05 1.72
N PHE A 135 23.62 -1.12 1.25
CA PHE A 135 23.64 -2.38 2.01
C PHE A 135 24.87 -3.27 1.75
N HIS A 136 25.90 -2.77 1.04
CA HIS A 136 27.12 -3.54 0.87
C HIS A 136 27.76 -3.78 2.25
N PRO A 137 28.13 -5.02 2.61
CA PRO A 137 28.83 -5.26 3.86
C PRO A 137 30.13 -4.47 3.85
N SER A 138 30.22 -3.46 4.72
CA SER A 138 31.50 -2.91 5.13
C SER A 138 32.25 -4.01 5.90
N ILE A 139 33.57 -4.08 5.70
CA ILE A 139 34.43 -5.09 6.33
C ILE A 139 34.11 -5.15 7.84
N PRO A 140 33.82 -6.32 8.43
CA PRO A 140 33.37 -6.39 9.82
C PRO A 140 34.36 -5.71 10.76
N GLY A 141 33.94 -4.56 11.30
CA GLY A 141 34.62 -3.94 12.45
C GLY A 141 34.69 -4.95 13.60
N PRO A 142 35.71 -4.87 14.47
CA PRO A 142 36.00 -5.92 15.43
C PRO A 142 34.79 -6.21 16.31
N VAL A 143 34.23 -7.41 16.14
CA VAL A 143 33.12 -7.92 16.94
C VAL A 143 33.53 -7.80 18.40
N LYS A 144 32.77 -7.01 19.19
CA LYS A 144 32.96 -6.93 20.64
C LYS A 144 32.65 -8.29 21.24
N SER A 145 33.68 -9.13 21.35
CA SER A 145 33.60 -10.42 22.01
C SER A 145 33.07 -10.22 23.43
N LEU A 146 31.91 -10.80 23.73
CA LEU A 146 31.39 -10.86 25.10
C LEU A 146 32.49 -11.39 26.02
N GLY A 147 32.91 -10.55 26.97
CA GLY A 147 34.17 -10.71 27.68
C GLY A 147 34.21 -11.94 28.57
N ARG A 148 34.67 -13.07 28.03
CA ARG A 148 35.06 -14.25 28.81
C ARG A 148 36.29 -13.91 29.64
N ARG A 149 36.09 -13.32 30.82
CA ARG A 149 37.15 -13.08 31.81
C ARG A 149 37.79 -14.41 32.23
N LYS A 150 38.90 -14.75 31.58
CA LYS A 150 39.82 -15.80 32.01
C LYS A 150 40.53 -15.28 33.28
N LYS A 151 40.22 -15.84 34.44
CA LYS A 151 41.03 -15.66 35.67
C LYS A 151 41.85 -16.92 35.91
N SER A 152 43.16 -16.74 36.07
CA SER A 152 44.11 -17.75 36.53
C SER A 152 44.06 -17.92 38.05
N ALA A 153 44.53 -19.07 38.54
CA ALA A 153 44.85 -19.31 39.96
C ALA A 153 45.99 -18.37 40.42
N GLY A 154 46.28 -18.13 41.71
CA GLY A 154 45.75 -18.56 43.03
C GLY A 154 46.55 -17.76 44.10
N PRO A 155 46.77 -18.20 45.36
CA PRO A 155 46.01 -19.12 46.22
C PRO A 155 45.37 -18.39 47.45
N GLU A 156 44.65 -19.16 48.27
CA GLU A 156 44.39 -19.05 49.73
C GLU A 156 44.45 -17.68 50.46
N ASP A 157 43.35 -17.30 51.13
CA ASP A 157 43.35 -17.16 52.61
C ASP A 157 41.93 -17.24 53.22
N GLU A 158 41.83 -17.40 54.55
CA GLU A 158 40.64 -17.91 55.27
C GLU A 158 39.52 -16.92 55.67
N ASP A 159 38.37 -17.54 55.99
CA ASP A 159 37.26 -17.14 56.88
C ASP A 159 36.49 -15.81 56.69
N SER A 160 35.24 -15.92 56.20
CA SER A 160 34.02 -15.42 56.88
C SER A 160 32.77 -15.62 56.01
N ARG A 161 31.89 -16.55 56.40
CA ARG A 161 30.60 -16.78 55.69
C ARG A 161 29.41 -16.10 56.36
N PRO A 162 28.71 -15.18 55.69
CA PRO A 162 27.29 -14.96 55.90
C PRO A 162 26.47 -15.84 54.92
N LYS A 163 25.51 -16.62 55.44
CA LYS A 163 24.62 -17.48 54.63
C LYS A 163 23.66 -16.61 53.78
N PRO A 164 23.42 -16.92 52.49
CA PRO A 164 22.39 -16.23 51.72
C PRO A 164 20.99 -16.57 52.27
N LYS A 165 20.13 -15.55 52.39
CA LYS A 165 18.75 -15.70 52.87
C LYS A 165 17.87 -16.32 51.77
N LEU A 166 17.19 -17.40 52.11
CA LEU A 166 16.20 -18.04 51.25
C LEU A 166 14.88 -17.24 51.29
N VAL A 167 14.46 -16.67 50.16
CA VAL A 167 13.15 -16.04 49.94
C VAL A 167 12.67 -16.53 48.57
N GLY A 168 11.45 -17.03 48.37
CA GLY A 168 10.40 -17.35 49.33
C GLY A 168 9.55 -18.52 48.80
N ARG A 169 8.82 -19.19 49.69
CA ARG A 169 8.11 -20.45 49.40
C ARG A 169 6.86 -20.18 48.55
N VAL A 170 6.68 -20.94 47.46
CA VAL A 170 5.46 -20.91 46.64
C VAL A 170 4.26 -21.31 47.49
N HIS A 171 3.19 -20.50 47.45
CA HIS A 171 1.86 -20.90 47.91
C HIS A 171 1.02 -21.37 46.72
N PRO A 172 0.23 -22.45 46.87
CA PRO A 172 -0.67 -22.90 45.81
C PRO A 172 -1.78 -21.87 45.60
N LEU A 173 -2.08 -21.57 44.33
CA LEU A 173 -3.24 -20.78 43.97
C LEU A 173 -4.51 -21.49 44.44
N LYS A 174 -5.40 -20.74 45.10
CA LYS A 174 -6.76 -21.22 45.39
C LYS A 174 -7.50 -21.44 44.06
N LYS A 175 -8.28 -22.52 43.99
CA LYS A 175 -9.45 -22.57 43.12
C LYS A 175 -10.46 -21.51 43.58
N ASP A 176 -11.43 -21.23 42.72
CA ASP A 176 -12.57 -20.32 42.96
C ASP A 176 -12.22 -18.84 42.74
N ASP A 177 -11.93 -18.52 41.47
CA ASP A 177 -12.40 -17.32 40.74
C ASP A 177 -11.88 -17.37 39.28
N ALA A 178 -12.36 -18.37 38.53
CA ALA A 178 -12.14 -18.41 37.08
C ALA A 178 -13.31 -17.68 36.40
N PRO A 179 -13.07 -16.66 35.55
CA PRO A 179 -14.15 -16.07 34.76
C PRO A 179 -14.72 -17.13 33.81
N GLU A 180 -16.05 -17.22 33.73
CA GLU A 180 -16.71 -18.18 32.84
C GLU A 180 -16.26 -17.99 31.38
N PRO A 181 -16.06 -19.08 30.61
CA PRO A 181 -15.67 -18.97 29.22
C PRO A 181 -16.80 -18.34 28.41
N THR A 182 -16.56 -17.13 27.91
CA THR A 182 -17.49 -16.42 27.01
C THR A 182 -17.84 -17.33 25.83
N PRO A 183 -19.13 -17.59 25.55
CA PRO A 183 -19.51 -18.48 24.47
C PRO A 183 -19.01 -17.92 23.14
N LEU A 184 -18.24 -18.74 22.40
CA LEU A 184 -17.81 -18.44 21.04
C LEU A 184 -19.05 -18.22 20.17
N VAL A 185 -19.30 -16.96 19.78
CA VAL A 185 -20.35 -16.63 18.82
C VAL A 185 -19.91 -17.15 17.45
N THR A 186 -20.35 -18.35 17.11
CA THR A 186 -20.14 -18.96 15.79
C THR A 186 -21.09 -18.34 14.77
N THR A 187 -20.86 -17.07 14.39
CA THR A 187 -21.43 -16.51 13.17
C THR A 187 -20.71 -17.12 11.97
N PRO A 188 -21.38 -17.93 11.12
CA PRO A 188 -20.74 -18.47 9.92
C PRO A 188 -20.38 -17.33 8.97
N ALA A 189 -19.17 -17.37 8.42
CA ALA A 189 -18.71 -16.38 7.46
C ALA A 189 -19.67 -16.30 6.25
N ARG A 190 -20.20 -15.11 5.98
CA ARG A 190 -21.19 -14.88 4.92
C ARG A 190 -20.53 -15.08 3.55
N SER A 191 -20.76 -16.22 2.91
CA SER A 191 -20.20 -16.49 1.58
C SER A 191 -20.77 -15.52 0.55
N LEU A 192 -19.92 -14.73 -0.10
CA LEU A 192 -20.29 -13.94 -1.28
C LEU A 192 -20.41 -14.85 -2.51
N ARG A 193 -21.53 -15.59 -2.60
CA ARG A 193 -21.92 -16.25 -3.85
C ARG A 193 -22.52 -15.22 -4.80
N ARG A 194 -21.98 -15.13 -6.02
CA ARG A 194 -22.65 -14.43 -7.13
C ARG A 194 -24.00 -15.12 -7.42
N THR A 195 -25.08 -14.37 -7.48
CA THR A 195 -26.33 -14.81 -8.10
C THR A 195 -26.13 -14.86 -9.61
N ALA A 196 -26.00 -16.07 -10.16
CA ALA A 196 -26.13 -16.30 -11.58
C ALA A 196 -27.61 -16.55 -11.89
N GLU A 197 -28.31 -15.56 -12.43
CA GLU A 197 -29.62 -15.76 -13.04
C GLU A 197 -29.47 -16.02 -14.54
N ALA A 198 -30.04 -17.14 -15.00
CA ALA A 198 -30.23 -17.46 -16.40
C ALA A 198 -31.66 -18.02 -16.54
N GLY A 199 -32.48 -17.53 -17.48
CA GLY A 199 -33.81 -18.16 -17.63
C GLY A 199 -34.93 -17.57 -18.51
N GLY A 200 -34.81 -16.40 -19.17
CA GLY A 200 -35.79 -15.96 -20.20
C GLY A 200 -37.26 -15.74 -19.73
N PRO A 201 -38.26 -15.61 -20.64
CA PRO A 201 -38.20 -15.71 -22.12
C PRO A 201 -38.56 -14.41 -22.88
N LEU A 202 -38.39 -14.44 -24.22
CA LEU A 202 -38.69 -13.33 -25.14
C LEU A 202 -40.19 -13.00 -25.26
N LYS A 203 -40.51 -11.72 -25.52
CA LYS A 203 -41.66 -11.30 -26.33
C LYS A 203 -41.28 -10.18 -27.30
N THR A 204 -41.88 -10.21 -28.50
CA THR A 204 -41.58 -9.37 -29.66
C THR A 204 -42.77 -8.44 -30.02
N LEU A 205 -42.52 -7.52 -30.96
CA LEU A 205 -43.47 -6.70 -31.74
C LEU A 205 -44.13 -5.48 -31.07
N GLY A 206 -44.00 -4.32 -31.73
CA GLY A 206 -44.76 -3.09 -31.49
C GLY A 206 -44.17 -1.87 -32.20
N ARG A 207 -44.85 -1.32 -33.23
CA ARG A 207 -44.38 -0.19 -34.08
C ARG A 207 -45.42 0.94 -34.09
N LYS A 208 -44.96 2.18 -34.34
CA LYS A 208 -45.68 3.48 -34.54
C LYS A 208 -45.82 4.30 -33.23
N SER A 209 -45.78 5.65 -33.24
CA SER A 209 -45.55 6.64 -34.32
C SER A 209 -45.13 8.01 -33.74
N VAL A 210 -44.52 8.86 -34.58
CA VAL A 210 -44.06 10.25 -34.29
C VAL A 210 -45.20 11.27 -34.58
N PRO A 211 -45.18 12.49 -34.00
CA PRO A 211 -44.61 13.68 -34.69
C PRO A 211 -43.62 14.47 -33.79
N THR A 212 -42.51 15.05 -34.25
CA THR A 212 -42.32 16.22 -35.17
C THR A 212 -42.98 17.49 -34.59
N VAL A 213 -42.38 18.68 -34.52
CA VAL A 213 -41.21 19.32 -35.19
C VAL A 213 -40.17 19.76 -34.11
N VAL A 214 -39.11 20.57 -34.28
CA VAL A 214 -38.61 21.51 -35.33
C VAL A 214 -37.09 21.29 -35.55
N GLN A 215 -36.51 21.85 -36.62
CA GLN A 215 -35.07 22.02 -36.86
C GLN A 215 -34.64 23.48 -36.67
N THR A 216 -33.34 23.74 -36.45
CA THR A 216 -32.57 24.71 -37.28
C THR A 216 -31.10 24.29 -37.37
N ASP A 217 -30.54 24.35 -38.59
CA ASP A 217 -29.17 23.96 -38.94
C ASP A 217 -28.10 25.02 -38.57
N GLY A 218 -26.82 24.63 -38.58
CA GLY A 218 -25.72 25.56 -38.27
C GLY A 218 -24.27 25.05 -38.41
N LYS A 219 -23.91 24.41 -39.52
CA LYS A 219 -22.51 24.13 -39.95
C LYS A 219 -22.46 24.21 -41.50
N PRO A 220 -21.35 24.62 -42.17
CA PRO A 220 -20.04 23.97 -41.99
C PRO A 220 -18.79 24.86 -42.17
N GLY A 221 -17.61 24.27 -41.96
CA GLY A 221 -16.31 24.83 -42.37
C GLY A 221 -15.17 23.82 -42.18
N LYS A 222 -14.58 23.34 -43.27
CA LYS A 222 -13.33 22.54 -43.27
C LYS A 222 -12.20 23.38 -43.86
N THR A 223 -11.04 23.35 -43.23
CA THR A 223 -9.77 23.72 -43.89
C THR A 223 -8.64 22.88 -43.32
N LEU A 224 -7.83 22.26 -44.19
CA LEU A 224 -6.55 21.66 -43.78
C LEU A 224 -5.54 22.78 -43.53
N GLY A 225 -4.76 22.66 -42.46
CA GLY A 225 -3.64 23.56 -42.17
C GLY A 225 -2.66 22.93 -41.19
N ARG A 226 -1.48 22.52 -41.68
CA ARG A 226 -0.38 21.99 -40.86
C ARG A 226 0.54 23.14 -40.47
N ALA A 227 0.52 23.54 -39.20
CA ALA A 227 1.55 24.40 -38.61
C ALA A 227 1.67 24.14 -37.10
N ALA A 228 2.90 24.09 -36.59
CA ALA A 228 3.19 23.97 -35.18
C ALA A 228 3.47 25.35 -34.57
N LYS A 229 2.81 25.68 -33.45
CA LYS A 229 3.30 26.55 -32.37
C LYS A 229 2.35 26.46 -31.17
N GLY A 230 2.87 26.71 -29.97
CA GLY A 230 2.17 26.48 -28.70
C GLY A 230 0.85 27.23 -28.59
N GLY A 231 -0.21 26.52 -28.24
CA GLY A 231 -1.51 27.10 -27.89
C GLY A 231 -1.63 27.24 -26.38
N SER A 232 -2.00 28.43 -25.91
CA SER A 232 -2.53 28.60 -24.56
C SER A 232 -3.86 27.86 -24.46
N THR A 233 -3.99 26.90 -23.55
CA THR A 233 -5.27 26.24 -23.26
C THR A 233 -6.31 27.28 -22.83
N PRO A 234 -7.55 27.24 -23.34
CA PRO A 234 -8.59 28.18 -22.95
C PRO A 234 -8.87 28.07 -21.44
N ALA A 235 -9.10 29.21 -20.79
CA ALA A 235 -9.28 29.31 -19.34
C ALA A 235 -10.49 28.52 -18.80
N SER A 236 -11.40 28.05 -19.67
CA SER A 236 -12.54 27.19 -19.33
C SER A 236 -12.16 25.76 -18.93
N ASP A 237 -11.01 25.26 -19.38
CA ASP A 237 -10.58 23.87 -19.11
C ASP A 237 -9.52 23.76 -18.00
N LEU A 238 -8.93 24.89 -17.60
CA LEU A 238 -7.95 25.01 -16.52
C LEU A 238 -8.55 24.54 -15.18
N LEU A 239 -7.89 23.59 -14.51
CA LEU A 239 -8.24 23.26 -13.13
C LEU A 239 -7.73 24.35 -12.18
N THR A 240 -8.63 24.94 -11.40
CA THR A 240 -8.30 26.00 -10.42
C THR A 240 -8.80 25.66 -9.02
N ARG A 241 -8.18 26.27 -8.00
CA ARG A 241 -8.62 26.19 -6.59
C ARG A 241 -10.07 26.65 -6.46
N ALA A 242 -10.43 27.74 -7.15
CA ALA A 242 -11.80 28.24 -7.21
C ALA A 242 -12.81 27.20 -7.75
N LEU A 243 -12.45 26.44 -8.79
CA LEU A 243 -13.31 25.41 -9.35
C LEU A 243 -13.51 24.22 -8.39
N VAL A 244 -12.44 23.78 -7.71
CA VAL A 244 -12.53 22.73 -6.68
C VAL A 244 -13.40 23.18 -5.51
N ARG A 245 -13.16 24.40 -5.00
CA ARG A 245 -13.98 25.02 -3.94
C ARG A 245 -15.46 25.14 -4.31
N GLN A 246 -15.77 25.57 -5.54
CA GLN A 246 -17.15 25.65 -6.02
C GLN A 246 -17.85 24.29 -5.97
N LYS A 247 -17.15 23.20 -6.34
CA LYS A 247 -17.71 21.85 -6.30
C LYS A 247 -17.90 21.30 -4.88
N ILE A 248 -17.02 21.64 -3.95
CA ILE A 248 -17.21 21.35 -2.52
C ILE A 248 -18.43 22.13 -1.99
N ALA A 249 -18.53 23.43 -2.31
CA ALA A 249 -19.65 24.27 -1.91
C ALA A 249 -21.01 23.80 -2.48
N ASP A 250 -21.04 23.26 -3.71
CA ASP A 250 -22.24 22.66 -4.29
C ASP A 250 -22.65 21.35 -3.57
N ARG A 251 -21.69 20.56 -3.05
CA ARG A 251 -21.98 19.38 -2.22
C ARG A 251 -22.45 19.76 -0.81
N LEU A 252 -21.86 20.76 -0.19
CA LEU A 252 -22.32 21.29 1.11
C LEU A 252 -23.71 21.94 1.00
N ALA A 253 -24.03 22.57 -0.13
CA ALA A 253 -25.35 23.13 -0.42
C ALA A 253 -26.38 22.09 -0.94
N GLY A 254 -26.04 20.80 -1.00
CA GLY A 254 -26.92 19.73 -1.48
C GLY A 254 -27.28 19.79 -2.97
N ARG A 255 -26.60 20.61 -3.77
CA ARG A 255 -26.80 20.72 -5.24
C ARG A 255 -26.05 19.64 -6.02
N LEU A 256 -25.09 18.97 -5.38
CA LEU A 256 -24.25 17.94 -5.93
C LEU A 256 -24.19 16.78 -4.94
N SER A 257 -24.50 15.56 -5.38
CA SER A 257 -24.35 14.39 -4.51
C SER A 257 -22.87 14.04 -4.31
N GLU A 258 -22.60 13.26 -3.25
CA GLU A 258 -21.26 12.75 -2.94
C GLU A 258 -20.68 11.89 -4.09
N ALA A 259 -21.52 11.06 -4.70
CA ALA A 259 -21.14 10.24 -5.85
C ALA A 259 -20.79 11.10 -7.08
N GLU A 260 -21.53 12.19 -7.33
CA GLU A 260 -21.23 13.12 -8.42
C GLU A 260 -19.96 13.93 -8.16
N LEU A 261 -19.75 14.42 -6.92
CA LEU A 261 -18.51 15.11 -6.54
C LEU A 261 -17.29 14.20 -6.71
N ALA A 262 -17.35 12.97 -6.21
CA ALA A 262 -16.25 12.01 -6.33
C ALA A 262 -16.01 11.56 -7.79
N THR A 263 -17.07 11.44 -8.60
CA THR A 263 -16.96 11.15 -10.04
C THR A 263 -16.33 12.30 -10.80
N TRP A 264 -16.74 13.54 -10.52
CA TRP A 264 -16.12 14.75 -11.08
C TRP A 264 -14.65 14.87 -10.66
N ALA A 265 -14.34 14.60 -9.39
CA ALA A 265 -12.99 14.68 -8.86
C ALA A 265 -12.04 13.68 -9.56
N ARG A 266 -12.48 12.43 -9.77
CA ARG A 266 -11.75 11.43 -10.57
C ARG A 266 -11.47 11.91 -11.99
N ALA A 267 -12.48 12.46 -12.66
CA ALA A 267 -12.35 12.93 -14.03
C ALA A 267 -11.32 14.07 -14.13
N LYS A 268 -11.32 15.01 -13.18
CA LYS A 268 -10.32 16.09 -13.13
C LYS A 268 -8.93 15.59 -12.71
N TYR A 269 -8.83 14.65 -11.77
CA TYR A 269 -7.55 14.06 -11.37
C TYR A 269 -6.89 13.35 -12.57
N GLN A 270 -7.65 12.52 -13.29
CA GLN A 270 -7.16 11.87 -14.53
C GLN A 270 -6.76 12.85 -15.64
N GLN A 271 -7.38 14.03 -15.72
CA GLN A 271 -6.98 15.08 -16.66
C GLN A 271 -5.61 15.65 -16.28
N VAL A 272 -5.41 16.04 -15.02
CA VAL A 272 -4.13 16.59 -14.54
C VAL A 272 -2.99 15.57 -14.67
N GLN A 273 -3.25 14.28 -14.37
CA GLN A 273 -2.28 13.19 -14.57
C GLN A 273 -1.93 12.94 -16.05
N ARG A 274 -2.77 13.35 -17.00
CA ARG A 274 -2.45 13.35 -18.46
C ARG A 274 -1.70 14.59 -18.92
N GLY A 275 -1.38 15.52 -18.01
CA GLY A 275 -0.70 16.77 -18.33
C GLY A 275 -1.64 17.92 -18.74
N GLU A 276 -2.95 17.79 -18.54
CA GLU A 276 -3.86 18.94 -18.69
C GLU A 276 -3.48 20.05 -17.68
N PRO A 277 -3.63 21.33 -18.04
CA PRO A 277 -3.14 22.41 -17.22
C PRO A 277 -3.97 22.58 -15.94
N ALA A 278 -3.25 22.79 -14.84
CA ALA A 278 -3.77 23.23 -13.56
C ALA A 278 -3.19 24.61 -13.22
N GLU A 279 -3.78 25.29 -12.24
CA GLU A 279 -3.34 26.57 -11.72
C GLU A 279 -1.85 26.56 -11.34
N SER A 280 -1.09 27.48 -11.92
CA SER A 280 0.38 27.55 -11.74
C SER A 280 0.72 27.76 -10.27
N GLY A 281 1.64 26.94 -9.74
CA GLY A 281 2.09 27.00 -8.34
C GLY A 281 1.27 26.15 -7.37
N HIS A 282 0.04 25.74 -7.71
CA HIS A 282 -0.86 25.02 -6.79
C HIS A 282 -1.20 23.60 -7.28
N ARG A 283 -0.42 23.05 -8.21
CA ARG A 283 -0.67 21.76 -8.86
C ARG A 283 -0.77 20.60 -7.86
N GLU A 284 0.20 20.49 -6.96
CA GLU A 284 0.28 19.44 -5.94
C GLU A 284 -0.94 19.49 -4.99
N LEU A 285 -1.22 20.68 -4.44
CA LEU A 285 -2.41 20.94 -3.62
C LEU A 285 -3.74 20.59 -4.32
N LEU A 286 -3.84 20.84 -5.63
CA LEU A 286 -5.00 20.50 -6.45
C LEU A 286 -5.11 18.99 -6.71
N GLU A 287 -4.00 18.30 -6.96
CA GLU A 287 -3.97 16.84 -7.09
C GLU A 287 -4.40 16.15 -5.78
N ASP A 288 -3.84 16.57 -4.64
CA ASP A 288 -4.20 16.07 -3.30
C ASP A 288 -5.67 16.31 -2.95
N SER A 289 -6.19 17.50 -3.28
CA SER A 289 -7.59 17.85 -3.03
C SER A 289 -8.53 16.97 -3.86
N LEU A 290 -8.23 16.76 -5.14
CA LEU A 290 -9.02 15.89 -6.01
C LEU A 290 -8.93 14.41 -5.62
N GLN A 291 -7.77 13.97 -5.13
CA GLN A 291 -7.59 12.61 -4.60
C GLN A 291 -8.39 12.39 -3.32
N SER A 292 -8.39 13.36 -2.40
CA SER A 292 -9.21 13.36 -1.19
C SER A 292 -10.70 13.24 -1.52
N LEU A 293 -11.20 14.09 -2.42
CA LEU A 293 -12.59 14.06 -2.89
C LEU A 293 -12.94 12.78 -3.65
N THR A 294 -12.00 12.20 -4.39
CA THR A 294 -12.18 10.91 -5.09
C THR A 294 -12.47 9.74 -4.14
N LEU A 295 -11.83 9.72 -2.97
CA LEU A 295 -11.96 8.68 -1.95
C LEU A 295 -13.22 8.82 -1.09
N SER A 296 -13.80 10.03 -1.01
CA SER A 296 -14.96 10.35 -0.16
C SER A 296 -16.21 9.48 -0.37
N HIS A 297 -16.39 8.84 -1.53
CA HIS A 297 -17.58 8.01 -1.81
C HIS A 297 -17.62 6.62 -1.14
N LEU A 298 -16.54 6.16 -0.50
CA LEU A 298 -16.51 4.85 0.15
C LEU A 298 -16.98 4.98 1.60
N PRO A 299 -17.88 4.10 2.11
CA PRO A 299 -18.42 4.20 3.47
C PRO A 299 -17.38 4.26 4.60
N ALA A 300 -16.18 3.72 4.38
CA ALA A 300 -15.08 3.73 5.36
C ALA A 300 -14.20 4.98 5.31
N THR A 301 -14.36 5.84 4.30
CA THR A 301 -13.56 7.05 4.07
C THR A 301 -14.44 8.24 3.66
N GLN A 302 -15.71 8.25 4.08
CA GLN A 302 -16.59 9.41 3.89
C GLN A 302 -16.00 10.62 4.59
N MET A 303 -15.79 11.70 3.82
CA MET A 303 -15.43 12.99 4.41
C MET A 303 -16.67 13.59 5.06
N SER A 304 -16.55 13.97 6.33
CA SER A 304 -17.56 14.78 7.00
C SER A 304 -17.63 16.17 6.36
N ASP A 305 -18.77 16.85 6.52
CA ASP A 305 -18.92 18.22 6.03
C ASP A 305 -17.88 19.18 6.69
N GLU A 306 -17.43 18.88 7.91
CA GLU A 306 -16.33 19.59 8.59
C GLU A 306 -14.97 19.40 7.87
N GLN A 307 -14.65 18.18 7.42
CA GLN A 307 -13.44 17.92 6.63
C GLN A 307 -13.50 18.55 5.23
N LEU A 308 -14.70 18.69 4.66
CA LEU A 308 -14.89 19.44 3.41
C LEU A 308 -14.66 20.94 3.58
N VAL A 309 -15.06 21.52 4.72
CA VAL A 309 -14.80 22.92 5.07
C VAL A 309 -13.30 23.15 5.30
N ASP A 310 -12.62 22.29 6.07
CA ASP A 310 -11.17 22.35 6.26
C ASP A 310 -10.39 22.25 4.93
N LEU A 311 -10.83 21.38 4.00
CA LEU A 311 -10.26 21.29 2.66
C LEU A 311 -10.48 22.59 1.84
N MET A 312 -11.61 23.29 2.03
CA MET A 312 -11.82 24.60 1.42
C MET A 312 -10.88 25.67 1.98
N THR A 313 -10.60 25.68 3.28
CA THR A 313 -9.66 26.63 3.92
C THR A 313 -8.23 26.40 3.44
N ARG A 314 -7.78 25.15 3.34
CA ARG A 314 -6.45 24.83 2.76
C ARG A 314 -6.29 25.30 1.31
N LEU A 315 -7.38 25.35 0.53
CA LEU A 315 -7.43 25.92 -0.82
C LEU A 315 -7.50 27.46 -0.87
N GLU A 316 -7.52 28.15 0.28
CA GLU A 316 -7.37 29.61 0.39
C GLU A 316 -5.96 30.03 0.83
N GLU A 317 -5.32 29.24 1.69
CA GLU A 317 -4.03 29.57 2.31
C GLU A 317 -2.81 29.20 1.46
N GLY A 318 -2.92 28.12 0.65
CA GLY A 318 -1.86 27.58 -0.19
C GLY A 318 -1.93 28.05 -1.64
#